data_AF-K2AHM4-F1
#
_entry.id   AF-K2AHM4-F1
#
_cell.length_a   1.000
_cell.length_b   1.000
_cell.length_c   1.000
_cell.angle_alpha   90.00
_cell.angle_beta   90.00
_cell.angle_gamma   90.00
#
_symmetry.space_group_name_H-M   'P 1'
#
loop_
_entity.id
_entity.type
_entity.pdbx_description
1 polymer ?
#
loop_
_entity_poly.entity_id
_entity_poly.type
_entity_poly.pdbx_seq_one_letter_code
_entity_poly.pdbx_strand_id
1 'polypeptide(L)' 'MQTIQTEPLTAAAFAPFGDVLEANGEFRLINDGMCQRHHDRAQLDFAAEVGP' A
#
# COMPACT_ATOMS: atom_id res chain seq x y z
N MET A 1 5.55 -5.25 -32.35
CA MET A 1 5.97 -4.62 -31.08
C MET A 1 4.73 -3.94 -30.50
N GLN A 2 4.33 -4.27 -29.28
CA GLN A 2 3.21 -3.58 -28.62
C GLN A 2 3.76 -2.51 -27.69
N THR A 3 3.21 -1.30 -27.79
CA THR A 3 3.56 -0.19 -26.91
C THR A 3 2.71 -0.29 -25.65
N ILE A 4 3.36 -0.42 -24.49
CA ILE A 4 2.69 -0.37 -23.18
C ILE A 4 2.49 1.09 -22.81
N GLN A 5 1.25 1.47 -22.46
CA GLN A 5 0.93 2.82 -22.02
C GLN A 5 0.99 2.89 -20.50
N THR A 6 1.51 3.99 -19.98
CA THR A 6 1.47 4.27 -18.53
C THR A 6 0.08 4.76 -18.14
N GLU A 7 -0.38 4.37 -16.96
CA GLU A 7 -1.67 4.78 -16.41
C GLU A 7 -1.47 5.43 -15.03
N PRO A 8 -2.39 6.30 -14.56
CA PRO A 8 -2.34 6.82 -13.20
C PRO A 8 -2.39 5.70 -12.16
N LEU A 9 -1.47 5.73 -11.20
CA LEU A 9 -1.47 4.77 -10.10
C LEU A 9 -2.61 5.10 -9.12
N THR A 10 -3.56 4.18 -9.00
CA THR A 10 -4.64 4.25 -8.00
C THR A 10 -4.75 2.92 -7.27
N ALA A 11 -5.12 2.94 -5.98
CA ALA A 11 -5.30 1.71 -5.21
C ALA A 11 -6.30 0.74 -5.88
N ALA A 12 -7.39 1.27 -6.45
CA ALA A 12 -8.40 0.45 -7.12
C ALA A 12 -7.88 -0.24 -8.39
N ALA A 13 -7.13 0.48 -9.25
CA ALA A 13 -6.56 -0.10 -10.46
C ALA A 13 -5.41 -1.08 -10.14
N PHE A 14 -4.70 -0.86 -9.02
CA PHE A 14 -3.55 -1.67 -8.63
C PHE A 14 -3.89 -2.89 -7.77
N ALA A 15 -5.10 -2.96 -7.20
CA ALA A 15 -5.55 -4.04 -6.31
C ALA A 15 -5.27 -5.48 -6.80
N PRO A 16 -5.35 -5.82 -8.10
CA PRO A 16 -5.00 -7.16 -8.58
C PRO A 16 -3.51 -7.51 -8.46
N PHE A 17 -2.65 -6.50 -8.32
CA PHE A 17 -1.19 -6.64 -8.30
C PHE A 17 -0.60 -6.43 -6.90
N GLY A 18 -1.33 -5.75 -6.00
CA GLY A 18 -0.93 -5.51 -4.63
C GLY A 18 -1.53 -4.23 -4.07
N ASP A 19 -0.88 -3.69 -3.04
CA ASP A 19 -1.33 -2.51 -2.32
C ASP A 19 -0.57 -1.24 -2.74
N VAL A 20 -1.23 -0.08 -2.69
CA VAL A 20 -0.60 1.23 -2.89
C VAL A 20 -0.39 1.89 -1.54
N LEU A 21 0.87 2.20 -1.21
CA LEU A 21 1.22 2.93 0.00
C LEU A 21 0.98 4.44 -0.20
N GLU A 22 -0.16 4.93 0.28
CA GLU A 22 -0.53 6.35 0.22
C GLU A 22 -1.07 6.89 1.56
N ALA A 23 -0.86 8.20 1.79
CA ALA A 23 -1.34 8.92 2.97
C ALA A 23 -2.74 9.55 2.75
N ASN A 24 -3.63 8.79 2.11
CA ASN A 24 -5.02 9.18 1.86
C ASN A 24 -5.98 8.28 2.68
N GLY A 25 -7.30 8.52 2.63
CA GLY A 25 -8.29 7.64 3.27
C GLY A 25 -8.21 7.61 4.80
N GLU A 26 -8.63 6.48 5.41
CA GLU A 26 -8.84 6.39 6.86
C GLU A 26 -7.54 6.48 7.69
N PHE A 27 -7.51 7.36 8.67
CA PHE A 27 -6.39 7.48 9.59
C PHE A 27 -6.87 7.49 11.03
N ARG A 28 -5.94 7.21 11.95
CA ARG A 28 -6.13 7.43 13.39
C ARG A 28 -5.29 8.61 13.82
N LEU A 29 -5.83 9.46 14.67
CA LEU A 29 -5.05 10.50 15.33
C LEU A 29 -4.24 9.90 16.48
N ILE A 30 -2.97 10.29 16.58
CA ILE A 30 -2.07 9.97 17.69
C ILE A 30 -1.38 11.26 18.19
N ASN A 31 -0.67 11.17 19.31
CA ASN A 31 0.05 12.31 19.93
C ASN A 31 -0.87 13.52 20.14
N ASP A 32 -1.97 13.34 20.87
CA ASP A 32 -2.96 14.40 21.17
C ASP A 32 -3.49 15.14 19.93
N GLY A 33 -3.73 14.40 18.85
CA GLY A 33 -4.29 14.96 17.62
C GLY A 33 -3.25 15.60 16.68
N MET A 34 -1.97 15.56 17.05
CA MET A 34 -0.90 16.21 16.28
C MET A 34 -0.33 15.35 15.15
N CYS A 35 -0.71 14.07 15.06
CA CYS A 35 -0.20 13.18 14.02
C CYS A 35 -1.31 12.27 13.48
N GLN A 36 -1.40 12.20 12.15
CA GLN A 36 -2.27 11.27 11.44
C GLN A 36 -1.51 9.98 11.13
N ARG A 37 -2.00 8.85 11.62
CA ARG A 37 -1.47 7.53 11.35
C ARG A 37 -2.35 6.82 10.31
N HIS A 38 -1.86 6.79 9.08
CA HIS A 38 -2.38 5.95 8.00
C HIS A 38 -1.91 4.52 8.23
N HIS A 39 -2.73 3.75 8.94
CA HIS A 39 -2.43 2.39 9.37
C HIS A 39 -2.89 1.37 8.31
N ASP A 40 -2.39 0.14 8.44
CA ASP A 40 -2.81 -1.05 7.69
C ASP A 40 -2.82 -0.86 6.16
N ARG A 41 -1.77 -0.24 5.62
CA ARG A 41 -1.67 0.14 4.20
C ARG A 41 -1.20 -0.96 3.27
N ALA A 42 -0.56 -1.99 3.81
CA ALA A 42 -0.19 -3.20 3.09
C ALA A 42 0.00 -4.33 4.10
N GLN A 43 -0.20 -5.56 3.64
CA GLN A 43 0.21 -6.75 4.40
C GLN A 43 1.58 -7.21 3.91
N LEU A 44 2.46 -7.51 4.85
CA LEU A 44 3.75 -8.08 4.50
C LEU A 44 3.59 -9.58 4.26
N ASP A 45 3.93 -10.02 3.05
CA ASP A 45 3.93 -11.43 2.67
C ASP A 45 5.38 -11.90 2.47
N PHE A 46 5.82 -12.79 3.36
CA PHE A 46 7.14 -13.38 3.33
C PHE A 46 7.02 -14.87 3.17
N ALA A 47 7.79 -15.45 2.24
CA ALA A 47 8.02 -16.88 2.26
C ALA A 47 8.74 -17.26 3.57
N ALA A 48 8.39 -18.41 4.14
CA ALA A 48 9.09 -18.94 5.31
C ALA A 48 10.59 -19.06 5.00
N GLU A 49 11.43 -18.73 5.99
CA GLU A 49 12.86 -18.99 5.89
C GLU A 49 13.07 -20.51 5.81
N VAL A 50 13.55 -20.99 4.66
CA VAL A 50 14.02 -22.38 4.54
C VAL A 50 15.40 -22.42 5.19
N GLY A 51 15.43 -22.56 6.51
CA GLY A 51 16.65 -22.86 7.24
C GLY A 51 17.19 -24.26 6.87
N PRO A 52 18.48 -24.54 7.11
CA PRO A 52 18.99 -25.91 7.03
C PRO A 52 18.31 -26.84 8.05
#